data_AF-A0A836LFR7-F1
#
_entry.id   AF-A0A836LFR7-F1
#
_cell.length_a   1.000
_cell.length_b   1.000
_cell.length_c   1.000
_cell.angle_alpha   90.00
_cell.angle_beta   90.00
_cell.angle_gamma   90.00
#
_symmetry.space_group_name_H-M   'P 1'
#
loop_
_entity.id
_entity.type
_entity.pdbx_description
1 polymer ?
#
loop_
_entity_poly.entity_id
_entity_poly.type
_entity_poly.pdbx_seq_one_letter_code
_entity_poly.pdbx_strand_id
1 'polypeptide(L)'
;MANSELKALLKGVDAERGATVTCRDPSALEMLLRIGNSDANRGSVSAIFQNTNTSSSATVRMLFINGKNARYVEEEVQRWLDPFKMATVAANADGERKRTRTDSESDSDSDDFEGESDSDSSRV
;
A
#
# COMPACT_ATOMS: atom_id res chain seq x y z
N MET A 1 22.42 36.67 -29.72
CA MET A 1 21.95 35.82 -30.84
C MET A 1 21.61 34.38 -30.41
N ALA A 2 22.33 33.75 -29.47
CA ALA A 2 22.06 32.36 -29.05
C ALA A 2 20.65 32.09 -28.45
N ASN A 3 20.03 33.07 -27.80
CA ASN A 3 18.77 32.88 -27.07
C ASN A 3 17.53 32.78 -27.98
N SER A 4 17.57 33.42 -29.17
CA SER A 4 16.48 33.35 -30.16
C SER A 4 16.47 32.01 -30.90
N GLU A 5 17.65 31.47 -31.19
CA GLU A 5 17.82 30.16 -31.82
C GLU A 5 17.37 29.03 -30.88
N LEU A 6 17.78 29.09 -29.61
CA LEU A 6 17.32 28.14 -28.59
C LEU A 6 15.79 28.18 -28.41
N LYS A 7 15.18 29.37 -28.41
CA LYS A 7 13.72 29.52 -28.34
C LYS A 7 13.00 28.88 -29.52
N ALA A 8 13.56 28.94 -30.73
CA ALA A 8 12.98 28.28 -31.90
C ALA A 8 13.04 26.76 -31.77
N LEU A 9 14.13 26.23 -31.23
CA LEU A 9 14.32 24.79 -31.00
C LEU A 9 13.43 24.22 -29.90
N LEU A 10 13.07 25.03 -28.90
CA LEU A 10 12.22 24.62 -27.78
C LEU A 10 10.72 24.88 -28.02
N LYS A 11 10.33 25.29 -29.23
CA LYS A 11 8.92 25.55 -29.54
C LYS A 11 8.11 24.26 -29.43
N GLY A 12 7.15 24.23 -28.51
CA GLY A 12 6.31 23.05 -28.22
C GLY A 12 6.84 22.16 -27.11
N VAL A 13 7.97 22.51 -26.48
CA VAL A 13 8.47 21.85 -25.26
C VAL A 13 7.77 22.46 -24.06
N ASP A 14 7.14 21.61 -23.24
CA ASP A 14 6.64 22.00 -21.92
C ASP A 14 7.66 21.65 -20.84
N ALA A 15 7.85 22.55 -19.89
CA ALA A 15 8.80 22.40 -18.80
C ALA A 15 8.04 22.24 -17.48
N GLU A 16 8.00 21.01 -16.99
CA GLU A 16 7.35 20.70 -15.73
C GLU A 16 8.32 20.91 -14.55
N ARG A 17 7.87 21.60 -13.51
CA ARG A 17 8.59 21.68 -12.24
C ARG A 17 8.26 20.46 -11.38
N GLY A 18 9.27 19.88 -10.75
CA GLY A 18 9.09 18.67 -9.95
C GLY A 18 10.32 18.29 -9.15
N ALA A 19 10.29 17.07 -8.61
CA ALA A 19 11.36 16.49 -7.82
C ALA A 19 11.94 15.26 -8.53
N THR A 20 13.26 15.12 -8.51
CA THR A 20 13.95 13.90 -8.91
C THR A 20 14.20 13.03 -7.68
N VAL A 21 13.76 11.78 -7.74
CA VAL A 21 13.89 10.81 -6.65
C VAL A 21 14.72 9.64 -7.12
N THR A 22 15.83 9.35 -6.44
CA THR A 22 16.66 8.18 -6.69
C THR A 22 16.33 7.06 -5.72
N CYS A 23 15.93 5.91 -6.24
CA CYS A 23 15.72 4.70 -5.45
C CYS A 23 17.01 3.88 -5.39
N ARG A 24 17.47 3.57 -4.17
CA ARG A 24 18.64 2.72 -3.95
C ARG A 24 18.30 1.25 -4.09
N ASP A 25 17.15 0.86 -3.58
CA ASP A 25 16.66 -0.51 -3.57
C ASP A 25 15.44 -0.70 -4.49
N PRO A 26 15.22 -1.92 -5.02
CA PRO A 26 14.07 -2.21 -5.86
C PRO A 26 12.73 -2.02 -5.13
N SER A 27 12.67 -2.28 -3.81
CA SER A 27 11.44 -2.19 -3.03
C SER A 27 10.91 -0.76 -2.92
N ALA A 28 11.79 0.23 -2.74
CA ALA A 28 11.46 1.64 -2.75
C ALA A 28 10.91 2.11 -4.10
N LEU A 29 11.44 1.58 -5.20
CA LEU A 29 10.88 1.85 -6.52
C LEU A 29 9.46 1.29 -6.65
N GLU A 30 9.26 0.01 -6.34
CA GLU A 30 7.95 -0.63 -6.43
C GLU A 30 6.91 0.09 -5.55
N MET A 31 7.33 0.56 -4.37
CA MET A 31 6.51 1.39 -3.49
C MET A 31 6.06 2.68 -4.19
N LEU A 32 7.00 3.45 -4.73
CA LEU A 32 6.69 4.70 -5.43
C LEU A 32 5.84 4.48 -6.68
N LEU A 33 6.05 3.37 -7.41
CA LEU A 33 5.20 3.00 -8.55
C LEU A 33 3.78 2.65 -8.10
N ARG A 34 3.62 1.96 -6.97
CA ARG A 34 2.28 1.66 -6.41
C ARG A 34 1.58 2.92 -5.94
N ILE A 35 2.30 3.82 -5.26
CA ILE A 35 1.79 5.13 -4.87
C ILE A 35 1.36 5.91 -6.11
N GLY A 36 2.22 6.03 -7.13
CA GLY A 36 1.93 6.79 -8.34
C GLY A 36 0.82 6.22 -9.23
N ASN A 37 0.48 4.95 -9.06
CA ASN A 37 -0.64 4.29 -9.74
C ASN A 37 -1.91 4.22 -8.89
N SER A 38 -1.89 4.69 -7.64
CA SER A 38 -3.11 4.79 -6.83
C SER A 38 -4.07 5.84 -7.42
N ASP A 39 -5.39 5.64 -7.22
CA ASP A 39 -6.41 6.57 -7.71
C ASP A 39 -6.19 8.00 -7.21
N ALA A 40 -5.69 8.15 -5.98
CA ALA A 40 -5.43 9.45 -5.35
C ALA A 40 -4.20 10.18 -5.91
N ASN A 41 -3.21 9.45 -6.44
CA ASN A 41 -1.93 10.03 -6.88
C ASN A 41 -1.62 9.72 -8.35
N ARG A 42 -2.63 9.37 -9.15
CA ARG A 42 -2.46 8.99 -10.55
C ARG A 42 -1.78 10.11 -11.34
N GLY A 43 -0.69 9.77 -12.02
CA GLY A 43 0.10 10.74 -12.79
C GLY A 43 1.03 11.61 -11.94
N SER A 44 1.28 11.24 -10.68
CA SER A 44 2.32 11.87 -9.86
C SER A 44 3.73 11.56 -10.34
N VAL A 45 3.96 10.35 -10.88
CA VAL A 45 5.21 9.97 -11.53
C VAL A 45 5.13 10.35 -13.01
N SER A 46 5.86 11.39 -13.39
CA SER A 46 5.86 11.94 -14.75
C SER A 46 6.91 11.27 -15.65
N ALA A 47 8.02 10.79 -15.10
CA ALA A 47 9.02 10.05 -15.86
C ALA A 47 9.80 9.05 -14.98
N ILE A 48 10.34 8.01 -15.62
CA ILE A 48 11.23 7.02 -14.99
C ILE A 48 12.51 6.94 -15.82
N PHE A 49 13.64 7.20 -15.18
CA PHE A 49 14.97 7.09 -15.77
C PHE A 49 15.63 5.80 -15.28
N GLN A 50 15.97 4.94 -16.22
CA GLN A 50 16.68 3.69 -15.96
C GLN A 50 18.05 3.77 -16.62
N ASN A 51 19.11 3.57 -15.84
CA ASN A 51 20.45 3.46 -16.41
C ASN A 51 20.61 2.06 -17.01
N THR A 52 20.69 1.98 -18.34
CA THR A 52 20.85 0.72 -19.09
C THR A 52 22.30 0.25 -19.16
N ASN A 53 23.26 0.97 -18.57
CA ASN A 53 24.64 0.54 -18.54
C ASN A 53 24.80 -0.73 -17.68
N THR A 54 24.91 -1.86 -18.36
CA THR A 54 25.09 -3.22 -17.84
C THR A 54 26.41 -3.45 -17.09
N SER A 55 27.30 -2.45 -17.07
CA SER A 55 28.63 -2.50 -16.45
C SER A 55 28.66 -2.03 -14.98
N SER A 56 27.56 -1.47 -14.47
CA SER A 56 27.42 -1.07 -13.06
C SER A 56 26.41 -1.96 -12.37
N SER A 57 26.84 -2.73 -11.37
CA SER A 57 25.98 -3.61 -10.55
C SER A 57 24.84 -2.86 -9.84
N ALA A 58 24.92 -1.53 -9.74
CA ALA A 58 23.85 -0.70 -9.21
C ALA A 58 22.99 -0.16 -10.35
N THR A 59 21.82 -0.75 -10.57
CA THR A 59 20.77 -0.12 -11.39
C THR A 59 20.19 1.05 -10.60
N VAL A 60 20.80 2.22 -10.70
CA VAL A 60 20.20 3.44 -10.13
C VAL A 60 18.95 3.74 -10.93
N ARG A 61 17.79 3.60 -10.28
CA ARG A 61 16.49 3.89 -10.86
C ARG A 61 16.02 5.22 -10.29
N MET A 62 15.81 6.20 -11.17
CA MET A 62 15.39 7.54 -10.80
C MET A 62 13.99 7.81 -11.33
N LEU A 63 13.18 8.53 -10.58
CA LEU A 63 11.84 8.95 -10.96
C LEU A 63 11.75 10.48 -10.94
N PHE A 64 10.95 11.03 -11.83
CA PHE A 64 10.54 12.42 -11.80
C PHE A 64 9.10 12.51 -11.31
N ILE A 65 8.88 13.26 -10.24
CA ILE A 65 7.58 13.47 -9.62
C ILE A 65 7.11 14.89 -9.90
N ASN A 66 5.88 15.05 -10.39
CA ASN A 66 5.27 16.35 -10.62
C ASN A 66 5.28 17.19 -9.34
N GLY A 67 5.71 18.45 -9.42
CA GLY A 67 5.80 19.35 -8.26
C GLY A 67 4.48 19.58 -7.55
N LYS A 68 3.34 19.49 -8.25
CA LYS A 68 2.00 19.57 -7.66
C LYS A 68 1.72 18.40 -6.72
N ASN A 69 2.32 17.24 -6.99
CA ASN A 69 2.07 15.98 -6.29
C ASN A 69 3.21 15.59 -5.35
N ALA A 70 4.37 16.26 -5.41
CA ALA A 70 5.56 15.92 -4.65
C ALA A 70 5.31 15.80 -3.13
N ARG A 71 4.59 16.78 -2.56
CA ARG A 71 4.24 16.76 -1.13
C ARG A 71 3.32 15.59 -0.76
N TYR A 72 2.31 15.31 -1.59
CA TYR A 72 1.38 14.20 -1.34
C TYR A 72 2.08 12.86 -1.42
N VAL A 73 2.96 12.68 -2.40
CA VAL A 73 3.77 11.45 -2.53
C VAL A 73 4.69 11.28 -1.33
N GLU A 74 5.34 12.35 -0.86
CA GLU A 74 6.17 12.29 0.35
C GLU A 74 5.36 11.86 1.59
N GLU A 75 4.18 12.45 1.80
CA GLU A 75 3.29 12.09 2.91
C GLU A 75 2.77 10.64 2.80
N GLU A 76 2.51 10.14 1.59
CA GLU A 76 2.12 8.74 1.36
C GLU A 76 3.29 7.78 1.64
N VAL A 77 4.50 8.12 1.20
CA VAL A 77 5.71 7.34 1.49
C VAL A 77 5.93 7.28 3.01
N GLN A 78 5.77 8.38 3.73
CA GLN A 78 5.87 8.39 5.18
C GLN A 78 4.81 7.47 5.83
N ARG A 79 3.57 7.46 5.33
CA ARG A 79 2.52 6.55 5.82
C ARG A 79 2.83 5.07 5.54
N TRP A 80 3.47 4.78 4.42
CA TRP A 80 3.92 3.43 4.08
C TRP A 80 5.09 2.94 4.94
N LEU A 81 5.99 3.84 5.32
CA LEU A 81 7.17 3.53 6.14
C LEU A 81 6.89 3.56 7.64
N ASP A 82 5.78 4.16 8.07
CA ASP A 82 5.42 4.27 9.48
C ASP A 82 4.57 3.07 9.95
N PRO A 83 5.13 2.15 10.75
CA PRO A 83 4.40 0.97 11.21
C PRO A 83 3.25 1.30 12.17
N PHE A 84 3.23 2.49 12.78
CA PHE A 84 2.21 2.87 13.76
C PHE A 84 1.04 3.64 13.13
N LYS A 85 1.21 4.20 11.92
CA LYS A 85 0.13 4.90 11.20
C LYS A 85 -0.80 3.98 10.42
N MET A 86 -0.40 2.74 10.12
CA MET A 86 -1.31 1.74 9.56
C MET A 86 -2.25 1.13 10.62
N ALA A 87 -1.78 1.04 11.87
CA ALA A 87 -2.57 0.47 12.97
C ALA A 87 -3.82 1.31 13.31
N THR A 88 -3.78 2.62 13.12
CA THR A 88 -4.93 3.50 13.36
C THR A 88 -6.02 3.40 12.29
N VAL A 89 -5.69 3.02 11.06
CA VAL A 89 -6.70 2.71 10.03
C VAL A 89 -7.31 1.34 10.28
N ALA A 90 -6.51 0.35 10.69
CA ALA A 90 -7.00 -0.97 11.07
C ALA A 90 -7.84 -0.95 12.36
N ALA A 91 -7.50 -0.14 13.36
CA ALA A 91 -8.26 -0.03 14.60
C ALA A 91 -9.68 0.57 14.41
N ASN A 92 -9.90 1.30 13.31
CA ASN A 92 -11.23 1.81 12.94
C ASN A 92 -12.01 0.87 12.00
N ALA A 93 -11.36 -0.18 11.49
CA ALA A 93 -11.99 -1.21 10.64
C ALA A 93 -12.10 -2.58 11.34
N ASP A 94 -11.40 -2.79 12.45
CA ASP A 94 -11.38 -4.04 13.23
C ASP A 94 -12.15 -3.89 14.54
N GLY A 95 -13.39 -3.41 14.42
CA GLY A 95 -14.42 -3.87 15.31
C GLY A 95 -14.53 -5.38 15.15
N GLU A 96 -14.22 -6.13 16.21
CA GLU A 96 -14.57 -7.54 16.39
C GLU A 96 -13.66 -8.63 15.78
N ARG A 97 -12.38 -8.69 16.17
CA ARG A 97 -11.73 -10.01 16.38
C ARG A 97 -10.97 -10.09 17.70
N LYS A 98 -11.72 -9.94 18.79
CA LYS A 98 -11.28 -10.36 20.13
C LYS A 98 -11.17 -11.88 20.13
N ARG A 99 -9.95 -12.43 20.05
CA ARG A 99 -9.71 -13.85 20.32
C ARG A 99 -9.86 -14.08 21.82
N THR A 100 -11.07 -14.38 22.28
CA THR A 100 -11.30 -14.87 23.63
C THR A 100 -10.83 -16.32 23.69
N ARG A 101 -9.64 -16.53 24.27
CA ARG A 101 -9.21 -17.83 24.77
C ARG A 101 -9.47 -17.80 26.27
N THR A 102 -10.59 -18.38 26.69
CA THR A 102 -10.94 -18.57 28.10
C THR A 102 -11.16 -20.05 28.31
N ASP A 103 -10.11 -20.72 28.77
CA ASP A 103 -10.24 -21.88 29.64
C ASP A 103 -10.88 -21.37 30.94
N SER A 104 -12.16 -21.65 31.16
CA SER A 104 -12.83 -21.44 32.45
C SER A 104 -14.08 -22.31 32.51
N GLU A 105 -13.93 -23.39 33.26
CA GLU A 105 -14.97 -24.27 33.77
C GLU A 105 -15.98 -23.43 34.55
N SER A 106 -17.27 -23.54 34.23
CA SER A 106 -18.33 -23.15 35.14
C SER A 106 -19.64 -23.84 34.76
N ASP A 107 -20.04 -24.68 35.69
CA ASP A 107 -21.28 -25.43 35.75
C ASP A 107 -22.49 -24.52 35.54
N SER A 108 -23.45 -25.01 34.77
CA SER A 108 -24.82 -24.52 34.83
C SER A 108 -25.76 -25.70 34.69
N ASP A 109 -26.18 -26.17 35.86
CA ASP A 109 -27.35 -27.01 36.10
C ASP A 109 -28.57 -26.41 35.42
N SER A 110 -29.21 -27.22 34.58
CA SER A 110 -30.65 -27.16 34.40
C SER A 110 -31.14 -28.56 34.06
N ASP A 111 -31.44 -29.31 35.12
CA ASP A 111 -32.26 -30.51 35.11
C ASP A 111 -33.65 -30.18 34.56
N ASP A 112 -33.98 -30.71 33.37
CA ASP A 112 -35.37 -31.00 33.01
C ASP A 112 -35.41 -31.99 31.82
N PHE A 113 -35.34 -33.29 32.12
CA PHE A 113 -35.70 -34.33 31.15
C PHE A 113 -36.37 -35.50 31.87
N GLU A 114 -37.66 -35.35 32.15
CA GLU A 114 -38.51 -36.47 32.54
C GLU A 114 -38.98 -37.23 31.29
N GLY A 115 -38.98 -38.56 31.37
CA GLY A 115 -39.91 -39.38 30.59
C GLY A 115 -39.28 -40.50 29.76
N GLU A 116 -39.10 -41.64 30.41
CA GLU A 116 -38.78 -42.93 29.82
C GLU A 116 -39.91 -43.43 28.91
N SER A 117 -39.59 -44.00 27.75
CA SER A 117 -40.43 -45.03 27.13
C SER A 117 -39.67 -45.83 26.09
N ASP A 118 -39.38 -47.07 26.48
CA ASP A 118 -39.00 -48.19 25.64
C ASP A 118 -39.90 -48.34 24.41
N SER A 119 -39.29 -48.61 23.26
CA SER A 119 -39.83 -49.56 22.28
C SER A 119 -38.74 -49.99 21.31
N ASP A 120 -38.11 -51.10 21.70
CA ASP A 120 -37.43 -52.03 20.80
C ASP A 120 -38.43 -52.58 19.77
N SER A 121 -38.12 -52.40 18.49
CA SER A 121 -38.70 -53.19 17.40
C SER A 121 -37.67 -53.31 16.30
N SER A 122 -36.80 -54.29 16.49
CA SER A 122 -36.11 -55.03 15.43
C SER A 122 -36.96 -55.16 14.17
N ARG A 123 -36.45 -54.62 13.05
CA ARG A 123 -36.94 -54.99 11.72
C ARG A 123 -35.77 -55.43 10.85
N VAL A 124 -35.78 -56.75 10.62
CA VAL A 124 -35.07 -57.46 9.55
C VAL A 124 -35.61 -57.04 8.19
#